data_AF-A0AAF0T8B8-F1
#
_entry.id   AF-A0AAF0T8B8-F1
#
_cell.length_a   1.000
_cell.length_b   1.000
_cell.length_c   1.000
_cell.angle_alpha   90.00
_cell.angle_beta   90.00
_cell.angle_gamma   90.00
#
_symmetry.space_group_name_H-M   'P 1'
#
loop_
_entity.id
_entity.type
_entity.pdbx_description
1 polymer ?
#
loop_
_entity_poly.entity_id
_entity_poly.type
_entity_poly.pdbx_seq_one_letter_code
_entity_poly.pdbx_strand_id
1 'polypeptide(L)'
;MNRIFLLYLRKMAQNDIDNVLDQLRRIKSGGDLHVDKIDEIERLQMHIGIFRTFSKYNHVLLPKSVVKITKKAKLIVEMLHSVFDGIPDKCNTNLNLERLESQLLEFT
;
A
#
# COMPACT_ATOMS: atom_id res chain seq x y z
N MET A 1 2.53 -7.95 -25.50
CA MET A 1 2.61 -8.20 -24.04
C MET A 1 1.56 -9.25 -23.66
N ASN A 2 1.95 -10.38 -23.06
CA ASN A 2 1.07 -11.56 -22.87
C ASN A 2 0.10 -11.36 -21.69
N ARG A 3 -1.18 -11.72 -21.87
CA ARG A 3 -2.23 -11.65 -20.82
C ARG A 3 -1.87 -12.44 -19.55
N ILE A 4 -1.15 -13.55 -19.67
CA ILE A 4 -0.68 -14.36 -18.54
C ILE A 4 0.36 -13.59 -17.72
N PHE A 5 1.26 -12.87 -18.38
CA PHE A 5 2.29 -12.06 -17.72
C PHE A 5 1.68 -10.89 -16.93
N LEU A 6 0.67 -10.22 -17.49
CA LEU A 6 -0.10 -9.18 -16.78
C LEU A 6 -0.82 -9.71 -15.54
N LEU A 7 -1.40 -10.92 -15.61
CA LEU A 7 -2.05 -11.56 -14.46
C LEU A 7 -1.04 -11.95 -13.38
N TYR A 8 0.15 -12.42 -13.78
CA TYR A 8 1.24 -12.74 -12.86
C TYR A 8 1.75 -11.51 -12.12
N LEU A 9 2.03 -10.41 -12.83
CA LEU A 9 2.43 -9.13 -12.22
C LEU A 9 1.36 -8.61 -11.25
N ARG A 10 0.09 -8.68 -11.64
CA ARG A 10 -1.02 -8.27 -10.78
C ARG A 10 -1.10 -9.12 -9.50
N LYS A 11 -0.88 -10.43 -9.60
CA LYS A 11 -0.88 -11.33 -8.43
C LYS A 11 0.31 -11.03 -7.50
N MET A 12 1.49 -10.77 -8.05
CA MET A 12 2.67 -10.33 -7.29
C MET A 12 2.39 -9.02 -6.54
N ALA A 13 1.81 -8.03 -7.21
CA ALA A 13 1.45 -6.75 -6.58
C ALA A 13 0.41 -6.90 -5.46
N GLN A 14 -0.54 -7.84 -5.57
CA GLN A 14 -1.51 -8.10 -4.50
C GLN A 14 -0.85 -8.75 -3.27
N ASN A 15 0.09 -9.67 -3.47
CA ASN A 15 0.83 -10.29 -2.37
C ASN A 15 1.68 -9.25 -1.61
N ASP A 16 2.32 -8.34 -2.34
CA ASP A 16 3.12 -7.27 -1.74
C ASP A 16 2.24 -6.30 -0.93
N ILE A 17 1.06 -5.94 -1.45
CA ILE A 17 0.04 -5.17 -0.70
C ILE A 17 -0.42 -5.91 0.57
N ASP A 18 -0.66 -7.21 0.49
CA ASP A 18 -1.08 -8.01 1.65
C ASP A 18 0.01 -8.10 2.73
N ASN A 19 1.27 -8.22 2.31
CA ASN A 19 2.42 -8.21 3.21
C ASN A 19 2.53 -6.87 3.96
N VAL A 20 2.33 -5.74 3.26
CA VAL A 20 2.35 -4.40 3.88
C VAL A 20 1.24 -4.26 4.92
N LEU A 21 0.03 -4.71 4.58
CA LEU A 21 -1.10 -4.69 5.53
C LEU A 21 -0.80 -5.52 6.77
N ASP A 22 -0.19 -6.69 6.63
CA ASP A 22 0.22 -7.52 7.77
C ASP A 22 1.28 -6.82 8.64
N GLN A 23 2.27 -6.20 8.01
CA GLN A 23 3.31 -5.47 8.74
C GLN A 23 2.77 -4.25 9.48
N LEU A 24 1.90 -3.44 8.85
CA LEU A 24 1.24 -2.33 9.53
C LEU A 24 0.42 -2.80 10.75
N ARG A 25 -0.18 -3.99 10.68
CA ARG A 25 -0.88 -4.59 11.84
C ARG A 25 0.09 -4.95 12.96
N ARG A 26 1.24 -5.54 12.62
CA ARG A 26 2.29 -5.89 13.60
C ARG A 26 2.85 -4.64 14.27
N ILE A 27 3.17 -3.62 13.49
CA ILE A 27 3.68 -2.32 13.97
C ILE A 27 2.67 -1.70 14.92
N LYS A 28 1.38 -1.63 14.52
CA LYS A 28 0.31 -1.13 15.38
C LYS A 28 0.19 -1.91 16.70
N SER A 29 0.34 -3.23 16.67
CA SER A 29 0.27 -4.07 17.86
C SER A 29 1.52 -4.04 18.74
N GLY A 30 2.61 -3.41 18.30
CA GLY A 30 3.90 -3.37 19.00
C GLY A 30 3.92 -2.56 20.30
N GLY A 31 2.83 -1.86 20.63
CA GLY A 31 2.53 -1.36 21.98
C GLY A 31 3.23 -0.06 22.42
N ASP A 32 4.21 0.45 21.67
CA ASP A 32 5.01 1.63 22.06
C ASP A 32 4.90 2.81 21.08
N LEU A 33 3.74 2.95 20.44
CA LEU A 33 3.46 4.04 19.50
C LEU A 33 2.52 5.07 20.12
N HIS A 34 2.77 6.35 19.84
CA HIS A 34 1.84 7.42 20.19
C HIS A 34 0.50 7.24 19.47
N VAL A 35 -0.60 7.69 20.09
CA VAL A 35 -1.96 7.56 19.54
C VAL A 35 -2.05 8.16 18.14
N ASP A 36 -1.45 9.33 17.90
CA ASP A 36 -1.44 9.97 16.57
C ASP A 36 -0.80 9.07 15.50
N LYS A 37 0.22 8.29 15.87
CA LYS A 37 0.90 7.38 14.95
C LYS A 37 0.05 6.14 14.67
N ILE A 38 -0.66 5.65 15.68
CA ILE A 38 -1.66 4.58 15.52
C ILE A 38 -2.74 5.04 14.53
N ASP A 39 -3.28 6.25 14.69
CA ASP A 39 -4.30 6.80 13.79
C ASP A 39 -3.81 6.99 12.35
N GLU A 40 -2.54 7.36 12.19
CA GLU A 40 -1.89 7.45 10.88
C GLU A 40 -1.78 6.06 10.21
N ILE A 41 -1.32 5.06 10.96
CA ILE A 41 -1.22 3.66 10.50
C ILE A 41 -2.59 3.11 10.12
N GLU A 42 -3.63 3.36 10.92
CA GLU A 42 -4.99 2.90 10.63
C GLU A 42 -5.56 3.53 9.35
N ARG A 43 -5.34 4.83 9.15
CA ARG A 43 -5.72 5.51 7.90
C ARG A 43 -4.96 4.94 6.71
N LEU A 44 -3.67 4.66 6.86
CA LEU A 44 -2.86 4.04 5.81
C LEU A 44 -3.40 2.65 5.45
N GLN A 45 -3.69 1.81 6.45
CA GLN A 45 -4.31 0.48 6.25
C GLN A 45 -5.62 0.58 5.47
N MET A 46 -6.49 1.53 5.82
CA MET A 46 -7.75 1.76 5.12
C MET A 46 -7.50 2.15 3.66
N HIS A 47 -6.56 3.07 3.40
CA HIS A 47 -6.24 3.54 2.05
C HIS A 47 -5.68 2.41 1.18
N ILE A 48 -4.77 1.61 1.72
CA ILE A 48 -4.19 0.45 1.04
C ILE A 48 -5.25 -0.62 0.77
N GLY A 49 -6.16 -0.91 1.72
CA GLY A 49 -7.25 -1.86 1.52
C GLY A 49 -8.23 -1.44 0.41
N ILE A 50 -8.55 -0.14 0.35
CA ILE A 50 -9.35 0.44 -0.72
C ILE A 50 -8.61 0.30 -2.07
N PHE A 51 -7.32 0.66 -2.11
CA PHE A 51 -6.50 0.53 -3.31
C PHE A 51 -6.41 -0.91 -3.80
N ARG A 52 -6.18 -1.87 -2.90
CA ARG A 52 -6.19 -3.31 -3.19
C ARG A 52 -7.47 -3.72 -3.91
N THR A 53 -8.61 -3.25 -3.41
CA THR A 53 -9.93 -3.55 -3.98
C THR A 53 -10.06 -2.97 -5.38
N PHE A 54 -9.74 -1.69 -5.57
CA PHE A 54 -9.78 -1.07 -6.90
C PHE A 54 -8.81 -1.74 -7.89
N SER A 55 -7.58 -2.03 -7.46
CA SER A 55 -6.58 -2.71 -8.28
C SER A 55 -6.98 -4.14 -8.62
N LYS A 56 -7.85 -4.80 -7.84
CA LYS A 56 -8.46 -6.10 -8.17
C LYS A 56 -9.62 -5.98 -9.17
N TYR A 57 -10.33 -4.86 -9.22
CA TYR A 57 -11.45 -4.64 -10.14
C TYR A 57 -11.16 -3.69 -11.31
N ASN A 58 -9.91 -3.27 -11.51
CA ASN A 58 -9.43 -2.41 -12.61
C ASN A 58 -10.11 -2.65 -13.98
N HIS A 59 -10.19 -3.89 -14.44
CA HIS A 59 -10.82 -4.26 -15.71
C HIS A 59 -12.29 -3.84 -15.90
N VAL A 60 -12.99 -3.43 -14.84
CA VAL A 60 -14.40 -2.95 -14.85
C VAL A 60 -14.47 -1.44 -14.58
N LEU A 61 -13.35 -0.78 -14.37
CA LEU A 61 -13.30 0.61 -13.95
C LEU A 61 -13.37 1.57 -15.14
N LEU A 62 -14.26 2.56 -15.04
CA LEU A 62 -14.36 3.65 -15.99
C LEU A 62 -13.07 4.52 -15.97
N PRO A 63 -12.73 5.23 -17.05
CA PRO A 63 -11.54 6.10 -17.11
C PRO A 63 -11.45 7.11 -15.95
N LYS A 64 -12.60 7.64 -15.49
CA LYS A 64 -12.66 8.53 -14.30
C LYS A 64 -12.19 7.85 -13.01
N SER A 65 -12.33 6.54 -12.91
CA SER A 65 -11.86 5.74 -11.77
C SER A 65 -10.35 5.51 -11.82
N VAL A 66 -9.74 5.46 -13.01
CA VAL A 66 -8.27 5.37 -13.15
C VAL A 66 -7.59 6.60 -12.54
N VAL A 67 -8.08 7.81 -12.87
CA VAL A 67 -7.56 9.06 -12.27
C VAL A 67 -7.67 9.06 -10.74
N LYS A 68 -8.76 8.48 -10.19
CA LYS A 68 -8.93 8.34 -8.73
C LYS A 68 -7.94 7.34 -8.13
N ILE A 69 -7.65 6.24 -8.82
CA ILE A 69 -6.66 5.25 -8.40
C ILE A 69 -5.27 5.87 -8.36
N THR A 70 -4.88 6.59 -9.41
CA THR A 70 -3.59 7.28 -9.49
C THR A 70 -3.39 8.27 -8.33
N LYS A 71 -4.41 9.10 -8.04
CA LYS A 71 -4.36 10.02 -6.89
C LYS A 71 -4.25 9.28 -5.56
N LYS A 72 -4.94 8.14 -5.43
CA LYS A 72 -4.88 7.30 -4.23
C LYS A 72 -3.51 6.63 -4.06
N ALA A 73 -2.89 6.17 -5.16
CA ALA A 73 -1.56 5.59 -5.16
C ALA A 73 -0.51 6.59 -4.66
N LYS A 74 -0.51 7.82 -5.19
CA LYS A 74 0.37 8.91 -4.71
C LYS A 74 0.21 9.18 -3.22
N LEU A 75 -1.03 9.30 -2.76
CA LEU A 75 -1.33 9.51 -1.35
C LEU A 75 -0.83 8.35 -0.46
N ILE A 76 -0.93 7.11 -0.94
CA ILE A 76 -0.41 5.95 -0.21
C ILE A 76 1.11 6.02 -0.09
N VAL A 77 1.82 6.41 -1.15
CA VAL A 77 3.29 6.60 -1.11
C VAL A 77 3.68 7.67 -0.09
N GLU A 78 3.02 8.83 -0.11
CA GLU A 78 3.28 9.91 0.85
C GLU A 78 3.02 9.47 2.30
N MET A 79 1.93 8.76 2.55
CA MET A 79 1.59 8.23 3.87
C MET A 79 2.55 7.11 4.31
N LEU A 80 3.07 6.31 3.38
CA LEU A 80 4.07 5.29 3.67
C LEU A 80 5.35 5.94 4.18
N HIS A 81 5.90 6.94 3.47
CA HIS A 81 7.08 7.68 3.94
C HIS A 81 6.84 8.29 5.31
N SER A 82 5.73 9.01 5.50
CA SER A 82 5.40 9.61 6.80
C SER A 82 5.30 8.58 7.93
N VAL A 83 4.63 7.44 7.69
CA VAL A 83 4.51 6.37 8.68
C VAL A 83 5.88 5.78 9.01
N PHE A 84 6.68 5.41 8.02
CA PHE A 84 7.95 4.71 8.22
C PHE A 84 9.10 5.60 8.70
N ASP A 85 9.20 6.87 8.26
CA ASP A 85 10.21 7.83 8.74
C ASP A 85 10.05 8.13 10.24
N GLY A 86 8.82 8.02 10.76
CA GLY A 86 8.51 8.25 12.17
C GLY A 86 8.50 6.99 13.05
N ILE A 87 8.82 5.81 12.50
CA ILE A 87 8.85 4.55 13.26
C ILE A 87 10.29 4.28 13.73
N PRO A 88 10.52 4.00 15.02
CA PRO A 88 11.85 3.66 15.51
C PRO A 88 12.38 2.38 14.86
N ASP A 89 13.68 2.29 14.59
CA ASP A 89 14.33 1.13 13.95
C ASP A 89 14.03 -0.22 14.63
N LYS A 90 13.71 -0.23 15.92
CA LYS A 90 13.31 -1.46 16.64
C LYS A 90 12.00 -2.09 16.13
N CYS A 91 11.16 -1.28 15.50
CA CYS A 91 9.90 -1.68 14.89
C CYS A 91 10.07 -1.97 13.39
N ASN A 92 11.29 -1.87 12.87
CA ASN A 92 11.61 -2.00 11.46
C ASN A 92 11.38 -3.46 11.03
N THR A 93 10.26 -3.68 10.35
CA THR A 93 10.01 -4.89 9.60
C THR A 93 10.72 -4.77 8.25
N ASN A 94 11.33 -5.84 7.73
CA ASN A 94 11.95 -5.94 6.39
C ASN A 94 10.94 -5.65 5.24
N LEU A 95 10.31 -4.49 5.23
CA LEU A 95 9.43 -4.05 4.17
C LEU A 95 10.30 -3.55 3.04
N ASN A 96 10.16 -4.15 1.86
CA ASN A 96 10.72 -3.57 0.65
C ASN A 96 9.78 -2.44 0.18
N LEU A 97 9.91 -1.28 0.83
CA LEU A 97 9.13 -0.08 0.57
C LEU A 97 9.29 0.35 -0.89
N GLU A 98 10.52 0.32 -1.40
CA GLU A 98 10.87 0.66 -2.78
C GLU A 98 10.11 -0.19 -3.80
N ARG A 99 9.98 -1.50 -3.55
CA ARG A 99 9.23 -2.40 -4.43
C ARG A 99 7.75 -2.08 -4.44
N LEU A 100 7.16 -1.76 -3.28
CA LEU A 100 5.75 -1.37 -3.19
C LEU A 100 5.51 -0.02 -3.88
N GLU A 101 6.39 0.95 -3.65
CA GLU A 101 6.33 2.26 -4.30
C GLU A 101 6.42 2.13 -5.81
N SER A 102 7.38 1.33 -6.31
CA SER A 102 7.50 1.04 -7.74
C SER A 102 6.20 0.47 -8.30
N GLN A 103 5.55 -0.45 -7.59
CA GLN A 103 4.26 -1.02 -8.02
C GLN A 103 3.11 -0.03 -7.95
N LEU A 104 3.09 0.87 -6.96
CA LEU A 104 2.09 1.94 -6.87
C LEU A 104 2.28 2.97 -8.00
N LEU A 105 3.54 3.26 -8.34
CA LEU A 105 3.92 4.15 -9.43
C LEU A 105 3.53 3.60 -10.81
N GLU A 106 3.42 2.27 -10.99
CA GLU A 106 2.87 1.69 -12.23
C GLU A 106 1.40 2.07 -12.50
N PHE A 107 0.67 2.52 -11.47
CA PHE A 107 -0.70 3.03 -11.60
C PHE A 107 -0.76 4.56 -11.76
N THR A 108 0.39 5.23 -11.85
CA THR A 108 0.54 6.69 -11.81
C THR A 108 0.86 7.28 -13.16
#